data_AF-A0A3D3VNW5-F1
#
_entry.id   AF-A0A3D3VNW5-F1
#
_cell.length_a   1.000
_cell.length_b   1.000
_cell.length_c   1.000
_cell.angle_alpha   90.00
_cell.angle_beta   90.00
_cell.angle_gamma   90.00
#
_symmetry.space_group_name_H-M   'P 1'
#
loop_
_entity.id
_entity.type
_entity.pdbx_description
1 polymer ?
#
loop_
_entity_poly.entity_id
_entity_poly.type
_entity_poly.pdbx_seq_one_letter_code
_entity_poly.pdbx_strand_id
1 'polypeptide(L)'
;VETEIAKAQTEHPNDVLVIRLEGEYICKNPKGLELPPNSCLLMAADARILSDLSIPLEPAWARAEPLTQVILLPKTGFCSVSGGKLDANRQAHFPINANTGSIALIESTSLIAGARDGINTKNRKGSDPIFLYRCNVYGNNGRGIWSHCANRVHAIANVCTGNYMDGIDLDAHGINCTALFNTCTANRRHGVFIEEAIENNIVFGNQLHGNGTGVHVWNEEVKGNTGPNLISANHCSGNRRGIGLGGRADDKTSHGNLFFNNVCTENREDGILTGNSKAKENYFSQSVAFGNGKENIGVNRSAIFFNTVLPNP
;
A
#
# COMPACT_ATOMS: atom_id res chain seq x y z
N VAL A 1 -23.44 2.31 -18.78
CA VAL A 1 -22.70 1.18 -18.16
C VAL A 1 -23.55 0.53 -17.08
N GLU A 2 -23.91 1.24 -16.01
CA GLU A 2 -24.71 0.69 -14.89
C GLU A 2 -26.04 0.05 -15.33
N THR A 3 -26.80 0.68 -16.24
CA THR A 3 -28.06 0.12 -16.76
C THR A 3 -27.87 -1.23 -17.46
N GLU A 4 -26.80 -1.39 -18.24
CA GLU A 4 -26.50 -2.65 -18.93
C GLU A 4 -26.03 -3.73 -17.95
N ILE A 5 -25.29 -3.35 -16.91
CA ILE A 5 -24.91 -4.27 -15.83
C ILE A 5 -26.16 -4.77 -15.11
N ALA A 6 -27.07 -3.88 -14.71
CA ALA A 6 -28.29 -4.25 -14.00
C ALA A 6 -29.19 -5.16 -14.85
N LYS A 7 -29.28 -4.90 -16.16
CA LYS A 7 -29.97 -5.76 -17.12
C LYS A 7 -29.32 -7.15 -17.18
N ALA A 8 -28.01 -7.21 -17.37
CA ALA A 8 -27.27 -8.47 -17.44
C ALA A 8 -27.40 -9.29 -16.14
N GLN A 9 -27.37 -8.67 -14.96
CA GLN A 9 -27.62 -9.36 -13.68
C GLN A 9 -29.02 -9.96 -13.58
N THR A 10 -30.01 -9.33 -14.20
CA THR A 10 -31.40 -9.80 -14.20
C THR A 10 -31.58 -10.98 -15.15
N GLU A 11 -30.98 -10.89 -16.34
CA GLU A 11 -31.05 -11.91 -17.38
C GLU A 11 -30.16 -13.13 -17.06
N HIS A 12 -29.05 -12.90 -16.34
CA HIS A 12 -28.01 -13.89 -16.06
C HIS A 12 -27.57 -13.89 -14.58
N PRO A 13 -28.47 -14.19 -13.62
CA PRO A 13 -28.22 -13.98 -12.18
C PRO A 13 -27.14 -14.89 -11.57
N ASN A 14 -26.77 -15.97 -12.23
CA ASN A 14 -25.78 -16.94 -11.74
C ASN A 14 -24.46 -16.94 -12.54
N ASP A 15 -24.38 -16.13 -13.60
CA ASP A 15 -23.23 -16.10 -14.48
C ASP A 15 -22.17 -15.13 -13.97
N VAL A 16 -20.93 -15.32 -14.42
CA VAL A 16 -19.88 -14.32 -14.24
C VAL A 16 -20.07 -13.21 -15.25
N LEU A 17 -20.23 -11.98 -14.77
CA LEU A 17 -20.39 -10.82 -15.65
C LEU A 17 -19.04 -10.26 -16.09
N VAL A 18 -18.78 -10.25 -17.39
CA VAL A 18 -17.58 -9.64 -17.99
C VAL A 18 -17.96 -8.28 -18.57
N ILE A 19 -17.50 -7.23 -17.89
CA ILE A 19 -17.73 -5.83 -18.28
C ILE A 19 -16.50 -5.37 -19.06
N ARG A 20 -16.66 -5.08 -20.36
CA ARG A 20 -15.57 -4.58 -21.20
C ARG A 20 -15.75 -3.09 -21.46
N LEU A 21 -14.73 -2.29 -21.16
CA LEU A 21 -14.73 -0.86 -21.39
C LEU A 21 -13.58 -0.43 -22.31
N GLU A 22 -13.92 0.37 -23.31
CA GLU A 22 -12.99 0.95 -24.29
C GLU A 22 -13.23 2.46 -24.35
N GLY A 23 -12.16 3.25 -24.44
CA GLY A 23 -12.25 4.72 -24.47
C GLY A 23 -12.41 5.37 -23.09
N GLU A 24 -12.91 6.61 -23.07
CA GLU A 24 -13.03 7.44 -21.87
C GLU A 24 -14.48 7.46 -21.34
N TYR A 25 -14.63 7.26 -20.04
CA TYR A 25 -15.88 7.32 -19.30
C TYR A 25 -15.79 8.35 -18.19
N ILE A 26 -16.86 9.13 -18.00
CA ILE A 26 -16.92 10.13 -16.94
C ILE A 26 -17.81 9.61 -15.79
N CYS A 27 -17.22 9.48 -14.62
CA CYS A 27 -17.89 9.13 -13.37
C CYS A 27 -18.38 10.40 -12.67
N LYS A 28 -19.68 10.70 -12.81
CA LYS A 28 -20.35 11.82 -12.13
C LYS A 28 -21.04 11.43 -10.82
N ASN A 29 -21.14 10.13 -10.56
CA ASN A 29 -21.77 9.57 -9.36
C ASN A 29 -20.70 9.45 -8.26
N PRO A 30 -20.85 10.10 -7.09
CA PRO A 30 -19.88 9.96 -6.00
C PRO A 30 -19.68 8.52 -5.52
N LYS A 31 -20.68 7.64 -5.69
CA LYS A 31 -20.56 6.22 -5.34
C LYS A 31 -19.67 5.42 -6.30
N GLY A 32 -19.28 5.99 -7.44
CA GLY A 32 -18.56 5.27 -8.47
C GLY A 32 -19.42 4.24 -9.20
N LEU A 33 -18.79 3.50 -10.10
CA LEU A 33 -19.36 2.29 -10.68
C LEU A 33 -19.31 1.17 -9.62
N GLU A 34 -20.48 0.73 -9.17
CA GLU A 34 -20.62 -0.38 -8.23
C GLU A 34 -20.55 -1.71 -9.01
N LEU A 35 -19.48 -2.48 -8.81
CA LEU A 35 -19.32 -3.78 -9.46
C LEU A 35 -20.19 -4.84 -8.77
N PRO A 36 -20.90 -5.69 -9.53
CA PRO A 36 -21.70 -6.75 -8.95
C PRO A 36 -20.82 -7.93 -8.47
N PRO A 37 -21.32 -8.79 -7.56
CA PRO A 37 -20.63 -10.04 -7.22
C PRO A 37 -20.36 -10.87 -8.48
N ASN A 38 -19.26 -11.62 -8.48
CA ASN A 38 -18.87 -12.52 -9.58
C ASN A 38 -18.72 -11.76 -10.90
N SER A 39 -17.90 -10.71 -10.91
CA SER A 39 -17.69 -9.87 -12.09
C SER A 39 -16.24 -9.59 -12.41
N CYS A 40 -15.96 -9.36 -13.68
CA CYS A 40 -14.65 -8.97 -14.19
C CYS A 40 -14.80 -7.68 -14.99
N LEU A 41 -14.17 -6.61 -14.53
CA LEU A 41 -14.01 -5.38 -15.30
C LEU A 41 -12.71 -5.45 -16.11
N LEU A 42 -12.83 -5.46 -17.43
CA LEU A 42 -11.72 -5.47 -18.37
C LEU A 42 -11.69 -4.14 -19.12
N MET A 43 -10.62 -3.37 -18.92
CA MET A 43 -10.41 -2.09 -19.57
C MET A 43 -9.29 -2.20 -20.60
N ALA A 44 -9.50 -1.65 -21.80
CA ALA A 44 -8.41 -1.48 -22.75
C ALA A 44 -7.26 -0.65 -22.13
N ALA A 45 -6.03 -0.85 -22.61
CA ALA A 45 -4.85 -0.22 -22.03
C ALA A 45 -4.90 1.32 -22.02
N ASP A 46 -5.59 1.91 -22.99
CA ASP A 46 -5.82 3.35 -23.13
C ASP A 46 -7.17 3.81 -22.54
N ALA A 47 -8.04 2.89 -22.13
CA ALA A 47 -9.32 3.23 -21.52
C ALA A 47 -9.14 3.92 -20.16
N ARG A 48 -10.05 4.85 -19.87
CA ARG A 48 -10.01 5.65 -18.64
C ARG A 48 -11.41 5.84 -18.08
N ILE A 49 -11.55 5.71 -16.77
CA ILE A 49 -12.71 6.23 -16.04
C ILE A 49 -12.21 7.44 -15.25
N LEU A 50 -12.72 8.62 -15.58
CA LEU A 50 -12.36 9.90 -14.96
C LEU A 50 -13.47 10.35 -14.03
N SER A 51 -13.12 10.70 -12.79
CA SER A 51 -14.04 11.34 -11.85
C SER A 51 -14.30 12.80 -12.22
N ASP A 52 -15.58 13.17 -12.32
CA ASP A 52 -16.07 14.54 -12.42
C ASP A 52 -17.30 14.69 -11.53
N LEU A 53 -17.05 14.82 -10.22
CA LEU A 53 -18.12 14.91 -9.22
C LEU A 53 -18.67 16.33 -9.07
N SER A 54 -18.21 17.29 -9.87
CA SER A 54 -18.57 18.71 -9.75
C SER A 54 -18.30 19.29 -8.35
N ILE A 55 -17.24 18.80 -7.69
CA ILE A 55 -16.75 19.30 -6.39
C ILE A 55 -15.33 19.87 -6.54
N PRO A 56 -14.87 20.72 -5.59
CA PRO A 56 -13.50 21.20 -5.59
C PRO A 56 -12.47 20.06 -5.59
N LEU A 57 -11.29 20.33 -6.16
CA LEU A 57 -10.13 19.45 -5.99
C LEU A 57 -9.71 19.41 -4.53
N GLU A 58 -9.22 18.26 -4.08
CA GLU A 58 -8.80 17.99 -2.71
C GLU A 58 -9.89 18.34 -1.68
N PRO A 59 -11.10 17.78 -1.81
CA PRO A 59 -12.17 18.05 -0.86
C PRO A 59 -11.70 17.74 0.56
N ALA A 60 -12.07 18.62 1.51
CA ALA A 60 -11.74 18.44 2.90
C ALA A 60 -12.31 17.11 3.42
N TRP A 61 -11.47 16.27 3.99
CA TRP A 61 -11.90 15.02 4.58
C TRP A 61 -12.32 15.22 6.03
N ALA A 62 -13.51 14.73 6.37
CA ALA A 62 -13.91 14.49 7.75
C ALA A 62 -14.35 13.04 7.93
N ARG A 63 -14.11 12.49 9.13
CA ARG A 63 -14.31 11.06 9.44
C ARG A 63 -15.73 10.54 9.18
N ALA A 64 -16.72 11.42 9.25
CA ALA A 64 -18.13 11.10 9.07
C ALA A 64 -18.64 11.32 7.62
N GLU A 65 -17.81 11.88 6.73
CA GLU A 65 -18.23 12.17 5.37
C GLU A 65 -18.41 10.88 4.55
N PRO A 66 -19.43 10.83 3.66
CA PRO A 66 -19.57 9.75 2.71
C PRO A 66 -18.29 9.55 1.89
N LEU A 67 -17.90 8.28 1.71
CA LEU A 67 -16.77 7.96 0.84
C LEU A 67 -17.16 8.15 -0.62
N THR A 68 -16.24 8.71 -1.41
CA THR A 68 -16.38 8.87 -2.85
C THR A 68 -15.32 8.05 -3.57
N GLN A 69 -15.69 7.46 -4.71
CA GLN A 69 -14.80 6.57 -5.45
C GLN A 69 -15.10 6.54 -6.95
N VAL A 70 -14.13 6.05 -7.74
CA VAL A 70 -14.37 5.71 -9.16
C VAL A 70 -15.01 4.33 -9.29
N ILE A 71 -14.50 3.34 -8.57
CA ILE A 71 -15.04 1.97 -8.49
C ILE A 71 -15.32 1.59 -7.04
N LEU A 72 -16.47 0.96 -6.79
CA LEU A 72 -16.76 0.23 -5.56
C LEU A 72 -16.79 -1.27 -5.84
N LEU A 73 -15.96 -2.04 -5.10
CA LEU A 73 -15.95 -3.50 -5.22
C LEU A 73 -17.22 -4.13 -4.63
N PRO A 74 -17.61 -5.36 -5.03
CA PRO A 74 -18.78 -6.02 -4.46
C PRO A 74 -18.59 -6.39 -2.99
N LYS A 75 -19.72 -6.55 -2.28
CA LYS A 75 -19.74 -6.97 -0.88
C LYS A 75 -19.44 -8.45 -0.67
N THR A 76 -19.62 -9.27 -1.69
CA THR A 76 -19.49 -10.74 -1.65
C THR A 76 -18.98 -11.28 -2.98
N GLY A 77 -18.68 -12.58 -3.02
CA GLY A 77 -18.28 -13.29 -4.24
C GLY A 77 -16.88 -12.94 -4.68
N PHE A 78 -16.63 -13.07 -5.98
CA PHE A 78 -15.33 -12.83 -6.60
C PHE A 78 -15.38 -11.61 -7.52
N CYS A 79 -14.33 -10.82 -7.57
CA CYS A 79 -14.23 -9.76 -8.57
C CYS A 79 -12.82 -9.55 -9.09
N SER A 80 -12.71 -9.10 -10.34
CA SER A 80 -11.46 -8.59 -10.87
C SER A 80 -11.61 -7.24 -11.58
N VAL A 81 -10.56 -6.43 -11.52
CA VAL A 81 -10.41 -5.19 -12.30
C VAL A 81 -9.06 -5.27 -13.00
N SER A 82 -9.06 -5.19 -14.33
CA SER A 82 -7.86 -5.36 -15.14
C SER A 82 -7.73 -4.29 -16.21
N GLY A 83 -6.52 -3.73 -16.33
CA GLY A 83 -6.16 -2.76 -17.36
C GLY A 83 -6.65 -1.34 -17.11
N GLY A 84 -6.34 -0.46 -18.07
CA GLY A 84 -6.82 0.92 -18.11
C GLY A 84 -6.41 1.80 -16.93
N LYS A 85 -7.13 2.92 -16.81
CA LYS A 85 -6.85 3.99 -15.84
C LYS A 85 -8.11 4.34 -15.04
N LEU A 86 -8.01 4.28 -13.72
CA LEU A 86 -8.99 4.81 -12.79
C LEU A 86 -8.45 6.12 -12.21
N ASP A 87 -9.01 7.23 -12.67
CA ASP A 87 -8.55 8.56 -12.34
C ASP A 87 -9.58 9.26 -11.44
N ALA A 88 -9.23 9.40 -10.17
CA ALA A 88 -10.06 10.05 -9.18
C ALA A 88 -10.05 11.59 -9.29
N ASN A 89 -9.25 12.17 -10.20
CA ASN A 89 -9.18 13.58 -10.54
C ASN A 89 -8.98 14.52 -9.33
N ARG A 90 -8.40 14.00 -8.24
CA ARG A 90 -8.35 14.62 -6.92
C ARG A 90 -9.70 15.10 -6.38
N GLN A 91 -10.81 14.55 -6.89
CA GLN A 91 -12.16 14.81 -6.41
C GLN A 91 -12.69 13.60 -5.64
N ALA A 92 -12.62 12.41 -6.23
CA ALA A 92 -12.97 11.19 -5.51
C ALA A 92 -11.89 10.87 -4.46
N HIS A 93 -12.30 10.40 -3.28
CA HIS A 93 -11.35 9.99 -2.25
C HIS A 93 -10.43 8.88 -2.75
N PHE A 94 -10.97 7.91 -3.49
CA PHE A 94 -10.24 6.74 -3.94
C PHE A 94 -10.53 6.38 -5.41
N PRO A 95 -9.53 6.02 -6.22
CA PRO A 95 -9.76 5.28 -7.46
C PRO A 95 -10.56 3.99 -7.22
N ILE A 96 -10.17 3.20 -6.21
CA ILE A 96 -10.91 1.98 -5.81
C ILE A 96 -11.26 2.04 -4.32
N ASN A 97 -12.52 1.79 -4.02
CA ASN A 97 -12.98 1.47 -2.68
C ASN A 97 -13.21 -0.04 -2.55
N ALA A 98 -12.36 -0.68 -1.76
CA ALA A 98 -12.35 -2.11 -1.47
C ALA A 98 -12.67 -2.40 0.01
N ASN A 99 -13.24 -1.45 0.76
CA ASN A 99 -13.81 -1.68 2.09
C ASN A 99 -15.12 -2.48 1.98
N THR A 100 -15.01 -3.70 1.48
CA THR A 100 -16.07 -4.64 1.11
C THR A 100 -15.57 -6.08 1.33
N GLY A 101 -16.43 -7.09 1.10
CA GLY A 101 -16.13 -8.48 1.45
C GLY A 101 -15.91 -9.45 0.27
N SER A 102 -15.74 -8.98 -0.97
CA SER A 102 -15.43 -9.86 -2.10
C SER A 102 -13.98 -10.33 -2.08
N ILE A 103 -13.69 -11.51 -2.60
CA ILE A 103 -12.30 -11.89 -2.95
C ILE A 103 -11.93 -11.16 -4.24
N ALA A 104 -10.82 -10.43 -4.25
CA ALA A 104 -10.53 -9.47 -5.32
C ALA A 104 -9.13 -9.60 -5.92
N LEU A 105 -9.05 -9.44 -7.25
CA LEU A 105 -7.80 -9.22 -8.00
C LEU A 105 -7.88 -7.89 -8.73
N ILE A 106 -6.98 -6.97 -8.41
CA ILE A 106 -6.76 -5.74 -9.17
C ILE A 106 -5.42 -5.88 -9.88
N GLU A 107 -5.44 -5.88 -11.21
CA GLU A 107 -4.26 -6.21 -12.00
C GLU A 107 -4.00 -5.20 -13.12
N SER A 108 -2.73 -4.83 -13.34
CA SER A 108 -2.31 -4.00 -14.49
C SER A 108 -3.13 -2.72 -14.68
N THR A 109 -3.68 -2.20 -13.58
CA THR A 109 -4.57 -1.04 -13.56
C THR A 109 -3.81 0.17 -13.02
N SER A 110 -4.03 1.35 -13.60
CA SER A 110 -3.51 2.59 -13.03
C SER A 110 -4.49 3.18 -12.02
N LEU A 111 -4.06 3.42 -10.78
CA LEU A 111 -4.84 4.06 -9.71
C LEU A 111 -4.28 5.45 -9.46
N ILE A 112 -5.00 6.48 -9.91
CA ILE A 112 -4.44 7.80 -10.14
C ILE A 112 -5.22 8.86 -9.37
N ALA A 113 -4.48 9.81 -8.79
CA ALA A 113 -5.02 11.08 -8.31
C ALA A 113 -6.19 10.94 -7.33
N GLY A 114 -6.14 9.97 -6.41
CA GLY A 114 -7.02 9.95 -5.25
C GLY A 114 -6.90 11.25 -4.46
N ALA A 115 -8.02 11.87 -4.11
CA ALA A 115 -8.03 12.96 -3.12
C ALA A 115 -7.54 12.47 -1.74
N ARG A 116 -7.52 11.14 -1.54
CA ARG A 116 -6.85 10.44 -0.46
C ARG A 116 -5.94 9.36 -1.02
N ASP A 117 -6.29 8.10 -0.84
CA ASP A 117 -5.44 6.96 -1.13
C ASP A 117 -5.73 6.38 -2.52
N GLY A 118 -4.77 5.66 -3.12
CA GLY A 118 -4.99 4.97 -4.39
C GLY A 118 -5.99 3.82 -4.27
N ILE A 119 -6.05 3.19 -3.11
CA ILE A 119 -7.07 2.19 -2.76
C ILE A 119 -7.40 2.25 -1.27
N ASN A 120 -8.70 2.14 -0.96
CA ASN A 120 -9.19 1.95 0.41
C ASN A 120 -9.50 0.48 0.67
N THR A 121 -8.69 -0.22 1.46
CA THR A 121 -8.94 -1.63 1.83
C THR A 121 -9.37 -1.78 3.29
N LYS A 122 -9.84 -0.70 3.92
CA LYS A 122 -10.08 -0.67 5.35
C LYS A 122 -11.01 -1.81 5.81
N ASN A 123 -10.75 -2.38 6.99
CA ASN A 123 -11.61 -3.38 7.67
C ASN A 123 -11.85 -4.71 6.90
N ARG A 124 -11.06 -5.01 5.87
CA ARG A 124 -11.19 -6.29 5.15
C ARG A 124 -10.78 -7.46 6.03
N LYS A 125 -11.61 -8.50 6.04
CA LYS A 125 -11.38 -9.69 6.87
C LYS A 125 -10.43 -10.64 6.18
N GLY A 126 -9.86 -11.57 6.96
CA GLY A 126 -9.02 -12.62 6.40
C GLY A 126 -9.75 -13.50 5.38
N SER A 127 -11.06 -13.69 5.51
CA SER A 127 -11.87 -14.44 4.52
C SER A 127 -11.95 -13.77 3.15
N ASP A 128 -11.53 -12.51 3.04
CA ASP A 128 -11.77 -11.65 1.89
C ASP A 128 -10.43 -11.12 1.34
N PRO A 129 -9.46 -11.98 0.94
CA PRO A 129 -8.17 -11.52 0.45
C PRO A 129 -8.31 -10.63 -0.80
N ILE A 130 -7.35 -9.71 -0.94
CA ILE A 130 -7.22 -8.86 -2.13
C ILE A 130 -5.79 -8.86 -2.63
N PHE A 131 -5.64 -9.03 -3.94
CA PHE A 131 -4.36 -9.00 -4.63
C PHE A 131 -4.31 -7.75 -5.51
N LEU A 132 -3.30 -6.91 -5.28
CA LEU A 132 -2.93 -5.81 -6.16
C LEU A 132 -1.65 -6.21 -6.89
N TYR A 133 -1.77 -6.48 -8.19
CA TYR A 133 -0.71 -7.09 -8.98
C TYR A 133 -0.37 -6.25 -10.21
N ARG A 134 0.88 -5.82 -10.35
CA ARG A 134 1.36 -5.03 -11.52
C ARG A 134 0.58 -3.71 -11.74
N CYS A 135 0.02 -3.13 -10.70
CA CYS A 135 -0.67 -1.85 -10.79
C CYS A 135 0.33 -0.68 -10.79
N ASN A 136 -0.09 0.44 -11.39
CA ASN A 136 0.63 1.71 -11.30
C ASN A 136 -0.16 2.68 -10.41
N VAL A 137 0.34 2.99 -9.23
CA VAL A 137 -0.38 3.73 -8.19
C VAL A 137 0.33 5.04 -7.89
N TYR A 138 -0.20 6.16 -8.37
CA TYR A 138 0.56 7.42 -8.36
C TYR A 138 -0.27 8.68 -8.21
N GLY A 139 0.39 9.72 -7.69
CA GLY A 139 -0.17 11.07 -7.57
C GLY A 139 -1.35 11.16 -6.58
N ASN A 140 -1.49 10.22 -5.65
CA ASN A 140 -2.54 10.25 -4.64
C ASN A 140 -2.15 11.21 -3.50
N ASN A 141 -3.13 11.94 -2.94
CA ASN A 141 -2.91 12.93 -1.88
C ASN A 141 -2.71 12.29 -0.48
N GLY A 142 -2.87 10.98 -0.39
CA GLY A 142 -2.57 10.15 0.77
C GLY A 142 -1.54 9.10 0.40
N ARG A 143 -1.86 7.85 0.69
CA ARG A 143 -1.02 6.68 0.41
C ARG A 143 -1.32 6.10 -0.96
N GLY A 144 -0.40 5.32 -1.51
CA GLY A 144 -0.70 4.51 -2.69
C GLY A 144 -1.65 3.36 -2.32
N ILE A 145 -1.14 2.40 -1.57
CA ILE A 145 -1.89 1.23 -1.09
C ILE A 145 -1.93 1.26 0.43
N TRP A 146 -3.12 1.30 1.03
CA TRP A 146 -3.28 1.38 2.49
C TRP A 146 -4.09 0.22 3.06
N SER A 147 -3.41 -0.72 3.69
CA SER A 147 -3.98 -1.85 4.39
C SER A 147 -4.24 -1.52 5.85
N HIS A 148 -5.34 -0.81 6.16
CA HIS A 148 -5.70 -0.39 7.52
C HIS A 148 -6.76 -1.30 8.16
N CYS A 149 -6.46 -1.91 9.31
CA CYS A 149 -7.39 -2.86 9.96
C CYS A 149 -7.82 -3.97 9.01
N ALA A 150 -6.91 -4.39 8.14
CA ALA A 150 -7.20 -5.26 7.02
C ALA A 150 -6.21 -6.43 6.99
N ASN A 151 -6.74 -7.62 6.73
CA ASN A 151 -5.95 -8.86 6.66
C ASN A 151 -5.83 -9.34 5.22
N ARG A 152 -4.71 -9.99 4.89
CA ARG A 152 -4.46 -10.59 3.56
C ARG A 152 -4.65 -9.60 2.39
N VAL A 153 -4.10 -8.40 2.56
CA VAL A 153 -3.89 -7.44 1.48
C VAL A 153 -2.51 -7.69 0.89
N HIS A 154 -2.45 -8.04 -0.38
CA HIS A 154 -1.23 -8.45 -1.06
C HIS A 154 -0.86 -7.47 -2.16
N ALA A 155 0.13 -6.61 -1.92
CA ALA A 155 0.72 -5.71 -2.92
C ALA A 155 1.93 -6.40 -3.58
N ILE A 156 1.77 -6.81 -4.84
CA ILE A 156 2.75 -7.60 -5.58
C ILE A 156 3.15 -6.89 -6.88
N ALA A 157 4.44 -6.67 -7.08
CA ALA A 157 5.00 -6.14 -8.33
C ALA A 157 4.36 -4.81 -8.81
N ASN A 158 3.89 -3.97 -7.88
CA ASN A 158 3.30 -2.67 -8.21
C ASN A 158 4.38 -1.59 -8.33
N VAL A 159 4.04 -0.51 -9.02
CA VAL A 159 4.81 0.73 -9.04
C VAL A 159 4.03 1.79 -8.25
N CYS A 160 4.56 2.24 -7.12
CA CYS A 160 3.96 3.28 -6.30
C CYS A 160 4.82 4.55 -6.33
N THR A 161 4.35 5.61 -7.00
CA THR A 161 5.17 6.80 -7.27
C THR A 161 4.52 8.10 -6.86
N GLY A 162 5.29 8.98 -6.20
CA GLY A 162 4.88 10.37 -5.98
C GLY A 162 3.59 10.52 -5.16
N ASN A 163 3.27 9.55 -4.30
CA ASN A 163 2.16 9.69 -3.36
C ASN A 163 2.57 10.64 -2.23
N TYR A 164 1.61 11.44 -1.75
CA TYR A 164 1.87 12.48 -0.76
C TYR A 164 2.24 11.93 0.63
N MET A 165 1.95 10.66 0.89
CA MET A 165 2.39 9.94 2.07
C MET A 165 3.28 8.76 1.66
N ASP A 166 2.81 7.53 1.84
CA ASP A 166 3.58 6.29 1.64
C ASP A 166 3.21 5.63 0.30
N GLY A 167 4.16 4.91 -0.28
CA GLY A 167 3.86 4.05 -1.43
C GLY A 167 2.92 2.92 -1.05
N ILE A 168 3.32 2.16 -0.02
CA ILE A 168 2.54 1.09 0.58
C ILE A 168 2.55 1.28 2.10
N ASP A 169 1.39 1.20 2.72
CA ASP A 169 1.22 1.30 4.16
C ASP A 169 0.44 0.10 4.69
N LEU A 170 1.09 -0.70 5.54
CA LEU A 170 0.51 -1.84 6.26
C LEU A 170 0.22 -1.38 7.69
N ASP A 171 -1.05 -1.11 7.97
CA ASP A 171 -1.53 -0.30 9.10
C ASP A 171 -2.77 -0.94 9.75
N ALA A 172 -3.29 -0.33 10.80
CA ALA A 172 -3.24 -0.95 12.11
C ALA A 172 -3.88 -2.33 12.18
N HIS A 173 -3.32 -3.23 12.98
CA HIS A 173 -3.85 -4.58 13.22
C HIS A 173 -3.99 -5.48 11.98
N GLY A 174 -3.36 -5.13 10.87
CA GLY A 174 -3.27 -5.99 9.70
C GLY A 174 -2.44 -7.24 9.95
N ILE A 175 -2.98 -8.37 9.49
CA ILE A 175 -2.38 -9.70 9.64
C ILE A 175 -2.23 -10.37 8.28
N ASN A 176 -1.07 -11.01 8.05
CA ASN A 176 -0.77 -11.76 6.82
C ASN A 176 -0.86 -10.92 5.54
N CYS A 177 -0.56 -9.62 5.61
CA CYS A 177 -0.42 -8.75 4.45
C CYS A 177 1.00 -8.84 3.88
N THR A 178 1.14 -8.51 2.59
CA THR A 178 2.43 -8.59 1.92
C THR A 178 2.71 -7.40 1.01
N ALA A 179 3.98 -6.99 0.97
CA ALA A 179 4.54 -6.10 -0.03
C ALA A 179 5.70 -6.82 -0.72
N LEU A 180 5.46 -7.39 -1.90
CA LEU A 180 6.40 -8.24 -2.61
C LEU A 180 6.80 -7.59 -3.95
N PHE A 181 8.10 -7.44 -4.20
CA PHE A 181 8.64 -7.05 -5.51
C PHE A 181 8.15 -5.69 -6.05
N ASN A 182 7.66 -4.81 -5.19
CA ASN A 182 7.17 -3.50 -5.61
C ASN A 182 8.33 -2.53 -5.86
N THR A 183 8.10 -1.55 -6.73
CA THR A 183 8.95 -0.37 -6.88
C THR A 183 8.24 0.82 -6.25
N CYS A 184 8.82 1.41 -5.21
CA CYS A 184 8.27 2.62 -4.60
C CYS A 184 9.25 3.78 -4.75
N THR A 185 8.84 4.83 -5.47
CA THR A 185 9.72 5.93 -5.83
C THR A 185 9.15 7.28 -5.46
N ALA A 186 9.97 8.14 -4.85
CA ALA A 186 9.64 9.54 -4.56
C ALA A 186 8.30 9.74 -3.79
N ASN A 187 7.91 8.77 -2.96
CA ASN A 187 6.81 8.96 -2.02
C ASN A 187 7.31 9.81 -0.85
N ARG A 188 6.50 10.77 -0.40
CA ARG A 188 6.98 11.81 0.54
C ARG A 188 7.46 11.23 1.87
N ARG A 189 6.77 10.22 2.40
CA ARG A 189 7.07 9.58 3.67
C ARG A 189 7.87 8.30 3.47
N HIS A 190 7.23 7.19 3.11
CA HIS A 190 7.88 5.89 3.09
C HIS A 190 7.67 5.16 1.76
N GLY A 191 8.62 4.31 1.38
CA GLY A 191 8.40 3.33 0.32
C GLY A 191 7.38 2.29 0.81
N VAL A 192 7.75 1.58 1.89
CA VAL A 192 6.85 0.70 2.64
C VAL A 192 6.84 1.10 4.11
N PHE A 193 5.65 1.30 4.67
CA PHE A 193 5.45 1.51 6.10
C PHE A 193 4.74 0.32 6.74
N ILE A 194 5.23 -0.07 7.93
CA ILE A 194 4.72 -1.17 8.74
C ILE A 194 4.41 -0.54 10.11
N GLU A 195 3.14 -0.33 10.44
CA GLU A 195 2.78 0.43 11.65
C GLU A 195 1.62 -0.14 12.48
N GLU A 196 1.53 0.33 13.73
CA GLU A 196 0.33 0.21 14.58
C GLU A 196 -0.16 -1.23 14.88
N ALA A 197 0.67 -2.01 15.59
CA ALA A 197 0.31 -3.32 16.14
C ALA A 197 -0.06 -4.38 15.08
N ILE A 198 0.65 -4.39 13.95
CA ILE A 198 0.53 -5.38 12.89
C ILE A 198 1.48 -6.57 13.11
N GLU A 199 1.09 -7.77 12.66
CA GLU A 199 1.89 -9.01 12.82
C GLU A 199 1.79 -9.95 11.61
N ASN A 200 2.80 -10.81 11.45
CA ASN A 200 2.88 -11.85 10.40
C ASN A 200 2.87 -11.30 8.97
N ASN A 201 3.39 -10.08 8.76
CA ASN A 201 3.47 -9.47 7.44
C ASN A 201 4.84 -9.71 6.80
N ILE A 202 4.87 -9.72 5.46
CA ILE A 202 6.09 -9.96 4.66
C ILE A 202 6.35 -8.79 3.72
N VAL A 203 7.51 -8.16 3.87
CA VAL A 203 8.02 -7.13 2.95
C VAL A 203 9.29 -7.68 2.29
N PHE A 204 9.16 -8.08 1.03
CA PHE A 204 10.21 -8.85 0.34
C PHE A 204 10.56 -8.30 -1.05
N GLY A 205 11.85 -8.16 -1.33
CA GLY A 205 12.33 -7.96 -2.70
C GLY A 205 11.94 -6.62 -3.33
N ASN A 206 11.58 -5.60 -2.54
CA ASN A 206 11.13 -4.31 -3.06
C ASN A 206 12.32 -3.41 -3.45
N GLN A 207 12.14 -2.59 -4.48
CA GLN A 207 13.05 -1.53 -4.90
C GLN A 207 12.51 -0.18 -4.39
N LEU A 208 13.21 0.46 -3.47
CA LEU A 208 12.70 1.58 -2.70
C LEU A 208 13.64 2.76 -2.87
N HIS A 209 13.26 3.72 -3.73
CA HIS A 209 14.13 4.79 -4.18
C HIS A 209 13.60 6.20 -3.90
N GLY A 210 14.44 7.09 -3.37
CA GLY A 210 14.09 8.51 -3.27
C GLY A 210 12.92 8.86 -2.32
N ASN A 211 12.49 7.93 -1.46
CA ASN A 211 11.44 8.16 -0.48
C ASN A 211 12.00 8.85 0.80
N GLY A 212 11.14 9.23 1.74
CA GLY A 212 11.61 9.69 3.05
C GLY A 212 12.28 8.56 3.88
N THR A 213 11.75 7.34 3.85
CA THR A 213 12.44 6.13 4.29
C THR A 213 12.11 5.01 3.32
N GLY A 214 13.06 4.12 3.02
CA GLY A 214 12.79 2.91 2.22
C GLY A 214 11.75 2.02 2.90
N VAL A 215 12.14 1.37 4.00
CA VAL A 215 11.23 0.63 4.89
C VAL A 215 11.24 1.25 6.28
N HIS A 216 10.07 1.52 6.85
CA HIS A 216 9.95 2.00 8.23
C HIS A 216 9.06 1.06 9.05
N VAL A 217 9.47 0.72 10.27
CA VAL A 217 8.68 -0.07 11.21
C VAL A 217 8.43 0.75 12.47
N TRP A 218 7.20 1.16 12.72
CA TRP A 218 6.91 2.08 13.82
C TRP A 218 5.64 1.67 14.57
N ASN A 219 5.50 2.16 15.79
CA ASN A 219 4.22 2.13 16.48
C ASN A 219 4.07 3.41 17.31
N GLU A 220 3.11 4.26 16.94
CA GLU A 220 2.87 5.55 17.55
C GLU A 220 1.73 5.48 18.57
N GLU A 221 0.54 5.08 18.16
CA GLU A 221 -0.70 5.38 18.90
C GLU A 221 -1.39 4.13 19.45
N VAL A 222 -1.25 2.99 18.78
CA VAL A 222 -2.00 1.77 19.05
C VAL A 222 -1.28 0.90 20.08
N LYS A 223 -2.01 0.56 21.14
CA LYS A 223 -1.54 -0.38 22.16
C LYS A 223 -1.33 -1.76 21.55
N GLY A 224 -0.15 -2.33 21.78
CA GLY A 224 0.32 -3.54 21.12
C GLY A 224 1.68 -3.29 20.49
N ASN A 225 2.30 -4.31 19.91
CA ASN A 225 3.60 -4.15 19.28
C ASN A 225 3.50 -4.40 17.77
N THR A 226 4.27 -3.65 17.00
CA THR A 226 4.43 -3.86 15.56
C THR A 226 5.48 -4.97 15.36
N GLY A 227 4.99 -6.18 15.12
CA GLY A 227 5.77 -7.40 14.90
C GLY A 227 5.30 -8.58 15.75
N PRO A 228 5.71 -9.81 15.37
CA PRO A 228 6.80 -10.13 14.44
C PRO A 228 6.42 -9.98 12.96
N ASN A 229 7.31 -9.38 12.16
CA ASN A 229 7.20 -9.31 10.69
C ASN A 229 8.54 -9.70 10.03
N LEU A 230 8.50 -10.10 8.76
CA LEU A 230 9.68 -10.39 7.94
C LEU A 230 9.92 -9.27 6.92
N ILE A 231 11.09 -8.65 6.98
CA ILE A 231 11.55 -7.61 6.06
C ILE A 231 12.84 -8.11 5.41
N SER A 232 12.78 -8.54 4.15
CA SER A 232 13.90 -9.27 3.54
C SER A 232 14.18 -8.90 2.09
N ALA A 233 15.45 -8.92 1.70
CA ALA A 233 15.89 -8.70 0.32
C ALA A 233 15.42 -7.38 -0.33
N ASN A 234 15.11 -6.35 0.47
CA ASN A 234 14.72 -5.05 -0.04
C ASN A 234 15.96 -4.21 -0.36
N HIS A 235 15.91 -3.45 -1.44
CA HIS A 235 16.95 -2.52 -1.83
C HIS A 235 16.47 -1.09 -1.61
N CYS A 236 17.07 -0.40 -0.64
CA CYS A 236 16.74 0.94 -0.22
C CYS A 236 17.86 1.89 -0.63
N SER A 237 17.66 2.67 -1.70
CA SER A 237 18.68 3.60 -2.20
C SER A 237 18.17 5.03 -2.41
N GLY A 238 19.03 6.04 -2.23
CA GLY A 238 18.67 7.44 -2.49
C GLY A 238 17.54 8.01 -1.61
N ASN A 239 17.05 7.27 -0.62
CA ASN A 239 16.02 7.73 0.30
C ASN A 239 16.62 8.74 1.29
N ARG A 240 15.80 9.42 2.11
CA ARG A 240 16.36 10.11 3.28
C ARG A 240 16.97 9.09 4.25
N ARG A 241 16.31 7.96 4.55
CA ARG A 241 16.89 6.81 5.29
C ARG A 241 16.60 5.50 4.57
N GLY A 242 17.47 4.50 4.67
CA GLY A 242 17.22 3.19 4.07
C GLY A 242 16.15 2.42 4.84
N ILE A 243 16.52 1.91 6.02
CA ILE A 243 15.61 1.28 6.98
C ILE A 243 15.55 2.12 8.24
N GLY A 244 14.34 2.29 8.78
CA GLY A 244 14.13 2.85 10.12
C GLY A 244 13.26 1.95 10.97
N LEU A 245 13.40 2.04 12.29
CA LEU A 245 12.45 1.45 13.21
C LEU A 245 12.23 2.29 14.47
N GLY A 246 11.26 1.95 15.31
CA GLY A 246 11.03 2.65 16.58
C GLY A 246 9.66 2.41 17.20
N GLY A 247 9.38 3.20 18.24
CA GLY A 247 8.10 3.16 18.93
C GLY A 247 7.90 4.32 19.88
N ARG A 248 6.65 4.63 20.20
CA ARG A 248 6.30 5.71 21.14
C ARG A 248 6.59 5.35 22.58
N ALA A 249 6.35 4.10 22.96
CA ALA A 249 6.39 3.63 24.34
C ALA A 249 6.74 2.13 24.42
N ASP A 250 6.98 1.64 25.63
CA ASP A 250 7.33 0.25 25.88
C ASP A 250 6.22 -0.74 25.47
N ASP A 251 4.96 -0.30 25.48
CA ASP A 251 3.76 -1.05 25.06
C ASP A 251 3.24 -0.63 23.67
N LYS A 252 4.03 0.17 22.95
CA LYS A 252 3.80 0.67 21.59
C LYS A 252 5.13 0.72 20.85
N THR A 253 5.65 -0.45 20.52
CA THR A 253 7.00 -0.58 19.95
C THR A 253 7.08 -1.49 18.74
N SER A 254 8.06 -1.24 17.87
CA SER A 254 8.58 -2.23 16.93
C SER A 254 9.24 -3.37 17.70
N HIS A 255 8.73 -4.59 17.57
CA HIS A 255 9.15 -5.74 18.36
C HIS A 255 9.28 -7.02 17.53
N GLY A 256 10.37 -7.77 17.69
CA GLY A 256 10.46 -9.12 17.15
C GLY A 256 10.51 -9.19 15.62
N ASN A 257 10.85 -8.11 14.93
CA ASN A 257 10.93 -8.10 13.47
C ASN A 257 12.27 -8.68 13.01
N LEU A 258 12.23 -9.46 11.92
CA LEU A 258 13.41 -10.01 11.28
C LEU A 258 13.74 -9.24 10.00
N PHE A 259 14.92 -8.66 9.97
CA PHE A 259 15.51 -7.97 8.83
C PHE A 259 16.61 -8.84 8.23
N PHE A 260 16.40 -9.38 7.03
CA PHE A 260 17.35 -10.30 6.40
C PHE A 260 17.79 -9.83 5.01
N ASN A 261 19.09 -9.73 4.77
CA ASN A 261 19.65 -9.45 3.44
C ASN A 261 19.07 -8.18 2.76
N ASN A 262 18.78 -7.14 3.55
CA ASN A 262 18.38 -5.85 2.97
C ASN A 262 19.63 -5.04 2.61
N VAL A 263 19.57 -4.30 1.51
CA VAL A 263 20.67 -3.46 1.03
C VAL A 263 20.27 -2.00 1.16
N CYS A 264 21.02 -1.22 1.93
CA CYS A 264 20.78 0.20 2.18
C CYS A 264 21.97 1.04 1.72
N THR A 265 21.84 1.69 0.57
CA THR A 265 22.96 2.37 -0.09
C THR A 265 22.62 3.80 -0.46
N GLU A 266 23.61 4.70 -0.44
CA GLU A 266 23.45 6.05 -1.00
C GLU A 266 22.22 6.81 -0.44
N ASN A 267 21.79 6.50 0.78
CA ASN A 267 20.73 7.25 1.44
C ASN A 267 21.30 8.54 2.00
N ARG A 268 20.49 9.62 2.01
CA ARG A 268 20.96 10.96 2.40
C ARG A 268 21.35 11.05 3.88
N GLU A 269 20.73 10.25 4.73
CA GLU A 269 21.05 10.12 6.16
C GLU A 269 21.56 8.70 6.45
N ASP A 270 20.95 8.00 7.42
CA ASP A 270 21.35 6.67 7.84
C ASP A 270 20.92 5.58 6.83
N GLY A 271 21.79 4.60 6.59
CA GLY A 271 21.44 3.38 5.85
C GLY A 271 20.43 2.56 6.64
N ILE A 272 20.82 2.12 7.84
CA ILE A 272 19.95 1.45 8.80
C ILE A 272 19.94 2.25 10.09
N LEU A 273 18.79 2.82 10.46
CA LEU A 273 18.57 3.44 11.76
C LEU A 273 17.81 2.46 12.65
N THR A 274 18.49 1.91 13.66
CA THR A 274 17.88 0.88 14.53
C THR A 274 16.90 1.43 15.57
N GLY A 275 16.54 2.72 15.44
CA GLY A 275 15.40 3.33 16.11
C GLY A 275 15.73 4.07 17.39
N ASN A 276 14.70 4.32 18.20
CA ASN A 276 14.82 5.00 19.50
C ASN A 276 14.89 3.99 20.65
N SER A 277 15.04 4.45 21.90
CA SER A 277 15.16 3.57 23.08
C SER A 277 13.96 2.66 23.34
N LYS A 278 12.86 2.79 22.57
CA LYS A 278 11.64 2.01 22.73
C LYS A 278 11.57 0.79 21.84
N ALA A 279 12.22 0.82 20.68
CA ALA A 279 12.39 -0.36 19.84
C ALA A 279 13.01 -1.51 20.65
N LYS A 280 12.51 -2.75 20.50
CA LYS A 280 13.00 -3.91 21.26
C LYS A 280 13.10 -5.14 20.37
N GLU A 281 14.12 -5.96 20.59
CA GLU A 281 14.21 -7.32 20.03
C GLU A 281 14.01 -7.36 18.50
N ASN A 282 14.60 -6.41 17.77
CA ASN A 282 14.61 -6.44 16.32
C ASN A 282 15.93 -7.04 15.84
N TYR A 283 15.85 -7.97 14.90
CA TYR A 283 16.96 -8.83 14.52
C TYR A 283 17.40 -8.52 13.10
N PHE A 284 18.67 -8.20 12.92
CA PHE A 284 19.26 -7.91 11.62
C PHE A 284 20.26 -9.00 11.28
N SER A 285 20.13 -9.58 10.08
CA SER A 285 21.05 -10.60 9.59
C SER A 285 21.40 -10.36 8.13
N GLN A 286 22.69 -10.45 7.80
CA GLN A 286 23.21 -10.31 6.43
C GLN A 286 22.77 -9.02 5.70
N SER A 287 22.34 -7.99 6.42
CA SER A 287 21.99 -6.71 5.81
C SER A 287 23.26 -5.92 5.53
N VAL A 288 23.26 -5.21 4.40
CA VAL A 288 24.41 -4.47 3.88
C VAL A 288 24.06 -3.00 3.87
N ALA A 289 24.93 -2.16 4.43
CA ALA A 289 24.76 -0.72 4.39
C ALA A 289 26.09 -0.02 4.07
N PHE A 290 26.11 0.81 3.03
CA PHE A 290 27.30 1.56 2.61
C PHE A 290 26.98 2.81 1.80
N GLY A 291 27.92 3.75 1.75
CA GLY A 291 27.76 4.99 0.98
C GLY A 291 26.63 5.90 1.47
N ASN A 292 26.16 5.73 2.71
CA ASN A 292 25.09 6.55 3.28
C ASN A 292 25.66 7.85 3.89
N GLY A 293 24.89 8.94 3.84
CA GLY A 293 25.37 10.29 4.10
C GLY A 293 25.65 10.61 5.58
N LYS A 294 25.03 9.90 6.53
CA LYS A 294 25.35 10.02 7.96
C LYS A 294 26.10 8.80 8.47
N GLU A 295 25.37 7.72 8.71
CA GLU A 295 25.92 6.46 9.21
C GLU A 295 25.42 5.32 8.33
N ASN A 296 26.25 4.31 8.11
CA ASN A 296 25.76 3.09 7.46
C ASN A 296 24.80 2.34 8.39
N ILE A 297 25.14 2.29 9.68
CA ILE A 297 24.30 1.69 10.72
C ILE A 297 24.28 2.64 11.93
N GLY A 298 23.18 3.39 12.08
CA GLY A 298 22.90 4.23 13.24
C GLY A 298 22.30 3.38 14.36
N VAL A 299 23.11 3.00 15.36
CA VAL A 299 22.75 2.04 16.40
C VAL A 299 22.17 2.71 17.65
N ASN A 300 20.98 2.26 18.06
CA ASN A 300 20.51 2.26 19.45
C ASN A 300 20.78 0.88 20.07
N ARG A 301 20.87 0.78 21.41
CA ARG A 301 21.28 -0.46 22.10
C ARG A 301 20.28 -1.63 22.03
N SER A 302 19.21 -1.55 21.23
CA SER A 302 18.09 -2.49 21.29
C SER A 302 17.87 -3.35 20.04
N ALA A 303 18.60 -3.11 18.96
CA ALA A 303 18.68 -4.03 17.83
C ALA A 303 19.84 -5.03 17.98
N ILE A 304 19.62 -6.26 17.53
CA ILE A 304 20.61 -7.33 17.57
C ILE A 304 21.05 -7.63 16.14
N PHE A 305 22.35 -7.53 15.89
CA PHE A 305 22.95 -7.82 14.59
C PHE A 305 23.65 -9.18 14.62
N PHE A 306 23.40 -9.96 13.58
CA PHE A 306 24.10 -11.20 13.27
C PHE A 306 24.78 -11.03 11.92
N ASN A 307 26.09 -11.21 11.83
CA ASN A 307 26.84 -11.20 10.56
C ASN A 307 26.55 -9.97 9.68
N THR A 308 26.74 -8.76 10.22
CA THR A 308 26.71 -7.54 9.40
C THR A 308 27.95 -7.46 8.51
N VAL A 309 27.72 -7.21 7.22
CA VAL A 309 28.80 -6.97 6.27
C VAL A 309 28.90 -5.46 6.06
N LEU A 310 29.91 -4.84 6.66
CA LEU A 310 30.39 -3.54 6.21
C LEU A 310 31.30 -3.83 5.00
N PRO A 311 31.02 -3.28 3.81
CA PRO A 311 31.95 -3.45 2.70
C PRO A 311 33.31 -2.86 3.07
N ASN A 312 34.38 -3.56 2.70
CA ASN A 312 35.74 -3.08 2.90
C ASN A 312 35.93 -1.72 2.21
N PRO A 313 36.67 -0.80 2.85
CA PRO A 313 36.90 0.55 2.35
C PRO A 313 37.58 0.57 0.98
#